data_AF-A0A0F8XWJ4-F1
#
_entry.id   AF-A0A0F8XWJ4-F1
#
_cell.length_a   1.000
_cell.length_b   1.000
_cell.length_c   1.000
_cell.angle_alpha   90.00
_cell.angle_beta   90.00
_cell.angle_gamma   90.00
#
_symmetry.space_group_name_H-M   'P 1'
#
loop_
_entity.id
_entity.type
_entity.pdbx_description
1 polymer ?
#
loop_
_entity_poly.entity_id
_entity_poly.type
_entity_poly.pdbx_seq_one_letter_code
_entity_poly.pdbx_strand_id
1 'polypeptide(L)'
;VIRSKQVIKETSGLNDAVISRSSLSRLISIKLYINGKEVTTYSSDGLIISTPSGSTAHSLSAGGPIVTPDIDAFIITPICPHTLSNRPLVVSGDSKIEMEQVSDSKGVGLTIDGQIYTDIMANDKIRIEKAKEKLQLVETQTRTFYDVIREKLNWRGQPAYNVN
;
A
#
# COMPACT_ATOMS: atom_id res chain seq x y z
N VAL A 1 2.47 12.96 7.61
CA VAL A 1 1.88 12.63 8.93
C VAL A 1 1.52 13.91 9.64
N ILE A 2 0.30 13.99 10.15
CA ILE A 2 -0.26 15.15 10.83
C ILE A 2 -0.65 14.71 12.25
N ARG A 3 -0.12 15.41 13.26
CA ARG A 3 -0.41 15.21 14.69
C ARG A 3 -0.87 16.53 15.28
N SER A 4 -2.00 16.53 15.99
CA SER A 4 -2.53 17.76 16.62
C SER A 4 -2.61 18.96 15.65
N LYS A 5 -3.04 18.70 14.41
CA LYS A 5 -3.13 19.68 13.30
C LYS A 5 -1.79 20.23 12.79
N GLN A 6 -0.65 19.69 13.21
CA GLN A 6 0.68 20.04 12.72
C GLN A 6 1.27 18.92 11.87
N VAL A 7 1.96 19.29 10.78
CA VAL A 7 2.71 18.34 9.96
C VAL A 7 3.99 17.99 10.70
N ILE A 8 4.14 16.74 11.14
CA ILE A 8 5.33 16.26 11.86
C ILE A 8 6.32 15.53 10.97
N LYS A 9 5.86 15.05 9.81
CA LYS A 9 6.68 14.35 8.83
C LYS A 9 6.05 14.51 7.45
N GLU A 10 6.86 14.86 6.48
CA GLU A 10 6.52 14.91 5.05
C GLU A 10 7.64 14.25 4.27
N THR A 11 7.29 13.37 3.34
CA THR A 11 8.24 12.62 2.53
C THR A 11 7.53 12.04 1.30
N SER A 12 8.30 11.52 0.35
CA SER A 12 7.79 10.85 -0.85
C SER A 12 8.24 9.39 -0.84
N GLY A 13 7.44 8.53 -1.46
CA GLY A 13 7.75 7.13 -1.69
C GLY A 13 7.40 6.73 -3.12
N LEU A 14 8.01 5.66 -3.59
CA LEU A 14 7.83 5.13 -4.94
C LEU A 14 6.87 3.95 -4.98
N ASN A 15 6.96 3.03 -4.02
CA ASN A 15 6.25 1.76 -4.04
C ASN A 15 5.04 1.77 -3.12
N ASP A 16 5.24 2.05 -1.84
CA ASP A 16 4.16 1.97 -0.86
C ASP A 16 4.38 2.78 0.42
N ALA A 17 3.25 3.10 1.03
CA ALA A 17 3.13 3.58 2.39
C ALA A 17 2.36 2.53 3.19
N VAL A 18 2.98 2.00 4.24
CA VAL A 18 2.45 0.90 5.04
C VAL A 18 2.27 1.38 6.47
N ILE A 19 1.02 1.47 6.93
CA ILE A 19 0.73 1.58 8.37
C ILE A 19 0.56 0.16 8.91
N SER A 20 1.33 -0.19 9.95
CA SER A 20 1.28 -1.53 10.54
C SER A 20 1.63 -1.52 12.02
N ARG A 21 1.15 -2.53 12.74
CA ARG A 21 1.55 -2.77 14.13
C ARG A 21 3.01 -3.25 14.21
N SER A 22 3.73 -2.78 15.22
CA SER A 22 5.10 -3.18 15.54
C SER A 22 5.16 -4.45 16.38
N SER A 23 4.06 -4.85 17.03
CA SER A 23 3.99 -6.05 17.88
C SER A 23 2.76 -6.91 17.58
N LEU A 24 2.89 -8.21 17.81
CA LEU A 24 1.82 -9.19 17.55
C LEU A 24 0.66 -9.15 18.57
N SER A 25 0.70 -8.26 19.56
CA SER A 25 -0.18 -8.32 20.73
C SER A 25 -1.63 -7.90 20.47
N ARG A 26 -1.89 -6.95 19.56
CA ARG A 26 -3.23 -6.43 19.26
C ARG A 26 -3.36 -5.98 17.81
N LEU A 27 -4.58 -6.01 17.30
CA LEU A 27 -4.95 -5.38 16.04
C LEU A 27 -4.91 -3.86 16.15
N ILE A 28 -4.78 -3.20 15.01
CA ILE A 28 -4.92 -1.76 14.90
C ILE A 28 -6.19 -1.43 14.14
N SER A 29 -6.82 -0.33 14.54
CA SER A 29 -7.99 0.20 13.85
C SER A 29 -7.59 1.41 13.04
N ILE A 30 -7.72 1.29 11.72
CA ILE A 30 -7.32 2.30 10.75
C ILE A 30 -8.57 2.75 10.00
N LYS A 31 -8.97 4.00 10.21
CA LYS A 31 -10.06 4.60 9.45
C LYS A 31 -9.53 5.15 8.12
N LEU A 32 -10.21 4.83 7.03
CA LEU A 32 -9.83 5.25 5.68
C LEU A 32 -10.82 6.29 5.16
N TYR A 33 -10.26 7.36 4.61
CA TYR A 33 -10.98 8.37 3.85
C TYR A 33 -10.39 8.50 2.46
N ILE A 34 -11.26 8.70 1.47
CA ILE A 34 -10.87 9.00 0.09
C ILE A 34 -11.63 10.24 -0.36
N ASN A 35 -10.90 11.27 -0.80
CA ASN A 35 -11.47 12.55 -1.21
C ASN A 35 -12.40 13.16 -0.15
N GLY A 36 -12.00 13.01 1.13
CA GLY A 36 -12.74 13.52 2.29
C GLY A 36 -13.96 12.68 2.71
N LYS A 37 -14.28 11.59 2.01
CA LYS A 37 -15.39 10.69 2.37
C LYS A 37 -14.88 9.46 3.11
N GLU A 38 -15.53 9.12 4.23
CA GLU A 38 -15.21 7.88 4.96
C GLU A 38 -15.58 6.67 4.10
N VAL A 39 -14.63 5.74 3.96
CA VAL A 39 -14.84 4.48 3.24
C VAL A 39 -15.23 3.38 4.22
N THR A 40 -14.36 3.12 5.20
CA THR A 40 -14.58 2.14 6.27
C THR A 40 -13.49 2.29 7.35
N THR A 41 -13.62 1.52 8.43
CA THR A 41 -12.57 1.31 9.42
C THR A 41 -12.07 -0.13 9.34
N TYR A 42 -10.78 -0.31 9.11
CA TYR A 42 -10.10 -1.60 9.06
C TYR A 42 -9.63 -2.02 10.45
N SER A 43 -10.01 -3.21 10.89
CA SER A 43 -9.36 -3.91 12.01
C SER A 43 -8.44 -4.99 11.43
N SER A 44 -7.15 -4.72 11.43
CA SER A 44 -6.16 -5.51 10.67
C SER A 44 -4.77 -5.39 11.29
N ASP A 45 -3.81 -6.13 10.73
CA ASP A 45 -2.38 -6.00 11.08
C ASP A 45 -1.79 -4.71 10.51
N GLY A 46 -2.41 -4.19 9.45
CA GLY A 46 -2.03 -2.96 8.78
C GLY A 46 -2.86 -2.65 7.54
N LEU A 47 -2.51 -1.55 6.88
CA LEU A 47 -3.08 -1.10 5.61
C LEU A 47 -1.94 -0.58 4.73
N ILE A 48 -1.92 -1.02 3.48
CA ILE A 48 -0.94 -0.64 2.46
C ILE A 48 -1.61 0.30 1.49
N ILE A 49 -1.00 1.45 1.23
CA ILE A 49 -1.30 2.29 0.07
C ILE A 49 -0.12 2.17 -0.89
N SER A 50 -0.34 1.54 -2.03
CA SER A 50 0.70 1.24 -3.01
C SER A 50 0.47 1.98 -4.32
N THR A 51 1.55 2.33 -4.99
CA THR A 51 1.55 2.77 -6.39
C THR A 51 1.48 1.54 -7.32
N PRO A 52 1.26 1.71 -8.63
CA PRO A 52 1.28 0.61 -9.58
C PRO A 52 2.63 -0.13 -9.61
N SER A 53 3.73 0.60 -9.52
CA SER A 53 5.09 0.03 -9.42
C SER A 53 5.28 -0.82 -8.14
N GLY A 54 4.67 -0.41 -7.03
CA GLY A 54 4.67 -1.17 -5.78
C GLY A 54 3.66 -2.33 -5.74
N SER A 55 2.77 -2.45 -6.73
CA SER A 55 1.70 -3.46 -6.73
C SER A 55 2.23 -4.88 -6.67
N THR A 56 3.44 -5.12 -7.21
CA THR A 56 4.12 -6.43 -7.19
C THR A 56 4.99 -6.67 -5.93
N ALA A 57 5.03 -5.72 -5.00
CA ALA A 57 5.80 -5.81 -3.75
C ALA A 57 4.89 -6.27 -2.60
N HIS A 58 4.89 -5.54 -1.48
CA HIS A 58 4.15 -5.94 -0.28
C HIS A 58 2.64 -6.04 -0.51
N SER A 59 2.09 -5.16 -1.37
CA SER A 59 0.67 -5.21 -1.77
C SER A 59 0.30 -6.57 -2.39
N LEU A 60 1.14 -7.15 -3.26
CA LEU A 60 0.89 -8.47 -3.85
C LEU A 60 0.82 -9.56 -2.78
N SER A 61 1.77 -9.55 -1.83
CA SER A 61 1.81 -10.53 -0.74
C SER A 61 0.59 -10.44 0.18
N ALA A 62 0.04 -9.24 0.35
CA ALA A 62 -1.20 -9.02 1.11
C ALA A 62 -2.49 -9.28 0.31
N GLY A 63 -2.38 -9.77 -0.93
CA GLY A 63 -3.52 -10.13 -1.78
C GLY A 63 -4.04 -9.00 -2.67
N GLY A 64 -3.30 -7.89 -2.80
CA GLY A 64 -3.58 -6.82 -3.74
C GLY A 64 -3.37 -7.25 -5.21
N PRO A 65 -4.02 -6.57 -6.17
CA PRO A 65 -3.86 -6.87 -7.59
C PRO A 65 -2.49 -6.44 -8.11
N ILE A 66 -2.02 -7.12 -9.16
CA ILE A 66 -0.90 -6.65 -9.99
C ILE A 66 -1.45 -5.60 -10.95
N VAL A 67 -0.83 -4.42 -10.95
CA VAL A 67 -1.20 -3.27 -11.79
C VAL A 67 0.00 -2.90 -12.64
N THR A 68 -0.21 -2.63 -13.93
CA THR A 68 0.88 -2.22 -14.81
C THR A 68 1.38 -0.82 -14.45
N PRO A 69 2.70 -0.53 -14.54
CA PRO A 69 3.27 0.74 -14.10
C PRO A 69 2.74 2.02 -14.78
N ASP A 70 2.13 1.88 -15.96
CA ASP A 70 1.58 2.96 -16.78
C ASP A 70 0.20 3.46 -16.35
N ILE A 71 -0.51 2.71 -15.49
CA ILE A 71 -1.83 3.09 -14.97
C ILE A 71 -1.69 4.13 -13.87
N ASP A 72 -2.38 5.27 -13.96
CA ASP A 72 -2.40 6.28 -12.90
C ASP A 72 -3.40 5.92 -11.78
N ALA A 73 -2.94 5.15 -10.78
CA ALA A 73 -3.79 4.63 -9.71
C ALA A 73 -3.07 4.50 -8.36
N PHE A 74 -3.86 4.42 -7.29
CA PHE A 74 -3.43 3.89 -6.00
C PHE A 74 -4.13 2.56 -5.73
N ILE A 75 -3.41 1.63 -5.08
CA ILE A 75 -3.93 0.36 -4.58
C ILE A 75 -3.97 0.41 -3.06
N ILE A 76 -5.13 0.13 -2.48
CA ILE A 76 -5.35 0.06 -1.03
C ILE A 76 -5.53 -1.41 -0.65
N THR A 77 -4.58 -1.98 0.09
CA THR A 77 -4.57 -3.41 0.42
C THR A 77 -4.49 -3.61 1.94
N PRO A 78 -5.51 -4.19 2.61
CA PRO A 78 -5.45 -4.48 4.03
C PRO A 78 -4.56 -5.70 4.31
N ILE A 79 -3.79 -5.67 5.39
CA ILE A 79 -2.94 -6.79 5.83
C ILE A 79 -3.69 -7.62 6.86
N CYS A 80 -4.01 -8.88 6.54
CA CYS A 80 -4.73 -9.81 7.44
C CYS A 80 -5.97 -9.18 8.11
N PRO A 81 -6.95 -8.65 7.35
CA PRO A 81 -8.14 -8.06 7.94
C PRO A 81 -8.98 -9.11 8.69
N HIS A 82 -9.50 -8.75 9.86
CA HIS A 82 -10.38 -9.62 10.65
C HIS A 82 -11.83 -9.72 10.13
N THR A 83 -12.10 -9.17 8.95
CA THR A 83 -13.40 -9.21 8.27
C THR A 83 -13.28 -9.90 6.91
N LEU A 84 -14.22 -10.80 6.61
CA LEU A 84 -14.22 -11.57 5.36
C LEU A 84 -14.65 -10.77 4.13
N SER A 85 -15.30 -9.62 4.33
CA SER A 85 -15.83 -8.76 3.25
C SER A 85 -14.80 -7.79 2.67
N ASN A 86 -13.66 -7.59 3.34
CA ASN A 86 -12.67 -6.63 2.88
C ASN A 86 -12.00 -7.11 1.60
N ARG A 87 -11.85 -6.20 0.64
CA ARG A 87 -11.15 -6.44 -0.63
C ARG A 87 -10.15 -5.31 -0.88
N PRO A 88 -9.05 -5.57 -1.59
CA PRO A 88 -8.22 -4.50 -2.12
C PRO A 88 -9.06 -3.55 -2.98
N LEU A 89 -8.77 -2.26 -2.89
CA LEU A 89 -9.46 -1.22 -3.64
C LEU A 89 -8.46 -0.50 -4.54
N VAL A 90 -8.79 -0.34 -5.82
CA VAL A 90 -8.02 0.49 -6.76
C VAL A 90 -8.78 1.79 -6.98
N VAL A 91 -8.09 2.91 -6.82
CA VAL A 91 -8.65 4.26 -7.04
C VAL A 91 -7.77 5.08 -7.96
N SER A 92 -8.31 6.15 -8.52
CA SER A 92 -7.54 7.10 -9.34
C SER A 92 -6.31 7.60 -8.59
N GLY A 93 -5.17 7.75 -9.29
CA GLY A 93 -3.96 8.33 -8.72
C GLY A 93 -4.11 9.80 -8.30
N ASP A 94 -5.16 10.50 -8.74
CA ASP A 94 -5.49 11.85 -8.26
C ASP A 94 -6.27 11.85 -6.93
N SER A 95 -6.62 10.67 -6.41
CA SER A 95 -7.34 10.56 -5.15
C SER A 95 -6.48 11.02 -3.98
N LYS A 96 -7.09 11.80 -3.08
CA LYS A 96 -6.50 12.16 -1.80
C LYS A 96 -6.90 11.12 -0.76
N ILE A 97 -5.93 10.35 -0.29
CA ILE A 97 -6.13 9.27 0.68
C ILE A 97 -5.73 9.78 2.06
N GLU A 98 -6.59 9.59 3.05
CA GLU A 98 -6.26 9.85 4.46
C GLU A 98 -6.51 8.57 5.28
N MET A 99 -5.49 8.16 6.04
CA MET A 99 -5.58 7.08 7.03
C MET A 99 -5.50 7.70 8.42
N GLU A 100 -6.35 7.26 9.34
CA GLU A 100 -6.36 7.72 10.73
C GLU A 100 -6.23 6.52 11.66
N GLN A 101 -5.25 6.58 12.56
CA GLN A 101 -5.08 5.57 13.61
C GLN A 101 -6.06 5.85 14.74
N VAL A 102 -7.14 5.08 14.85
CA VAL A 102 -8.22 5.37 15.82
C VAL A 102 -8.11 4.59 17.13
N SER A 103 -7.29 3.54 17.19
CA SER A 103 -7.09 2.80 18.44
C SER A 103 -5.93 3.34 19.27
N ASP A 104 -6.07 3.28 20.60
CA ASP A 104 -4.99 3.54 21.58
C ASP A 104 -3.91 2.43 21.61
N SER A 105 -3.83 1.64 20.53
CA SER A 105 -2.80 0.62 20.37
C SER A 105 -1.43 1.29 20.32
N LYS A 106 -0.51 0.85 21.20
CA LYS A 106 0.90 1.27 21.16
C LYS A 106 1.66 0.47 20.12
N GLY A 107 2.74 1.07 19.60
CA GLY A 107 3.59 0.41 18.61
C GLY A 107 2.88 0.30 17.27
N VAL A 108 2.49 1.44 16.70
CA VAL A 108 2.01 1.53 15.32
C VAL A 108 3.01 2.40 14.57
N GLY A 109 3.47 1.90 13.42
CA GLY A 109 4.45 2.57 12.60
C GLY A 109 3.92 2.78 11.20
N LEU A 110 4.33 3.89 10.60
CA LEU A 110 4.25 4.12 9.17
C LEU A 110 5.63 3.86 8.58
N THR A 111 5.68 3.03 7.55
CA THR A 111 6.89 2.80 6.75
C THR A 111 6.64 3.22 5.32
N ILE A 112 7.56 3.99 4.74
CA ILE A 112 7.56 4.34 3.32
C ILE A 112 8.66 3.56 2.61
N ASP A 113 8.30 2.84 1.54
CA ASP A 113 9.19 1.98 0.72
C ASP A 113 10.01 0.95 1.52
N GLY A 114 9.54 0.55 2.69
CA GLY A 114 10.29 -0.34 3.61
C GLY A 114 11.49 0.33 4.30
N GLN A 115 11.72 1.63 4.12
CA GLN A 115 12.97 2.30 4.54
C GLN A 115 12.75 3.43 5.55
N ILE A 116 11.75 4.29 5.32
CA ILE A 116 11.51 5.46 6.17
C ILE A 116 10.45 5.11 7.20
N TYR A 117 10.86 4.98 8.47
CA TYR A 117 9.96 4.68 9.57
C TYR A 117 9.51 5.95 10.30
N THR A 118 8.26 5.98 10.76
CA THR A 118 7.70 7.05 11.61
C THR A 118 6.69 6.45 12.59
N ASP A 119 6.84 6.74 13.89
CA ASP A 119 5.87 6.32 14.89
C ASP A 119 4.54 7.07 14.74
N ILE A 120 3.46 6.30 14.76
CA ILE A 120 2.08 6.78 14.63
C ILE A 120 1.39 6.64 15.98
N MET A 121 0.81 7.75 16.45
CA MET A 121 0.04 7.83 17.68
C MET A 121 -1.46 7.79 17.38
N ALA A 122 -2.27 7.52 18.40
CA ALA A 122 -3.72 7.63 18.29
C ALA A 122 -4.11 9.04 17.82
N ASN A 123 -5.07 9.10 16.89
CA ASN A 123 -5.58 10.30 16.21
C ASN A 123 -4.60 10.98 15.24
N ASP A 124 -3.42 10.41 14.99
CA ASP A 124 -2.57 10.87 13.88
C ASP A 124 -3.25 10.58 12.53
N LYS A 125 -3.12 11.53 11.62
CA LYS A 125 -3.61 11.42 10.25
C LYS A 125 -2.44 11.31 9.27
N ILE A 126 -2.54 10.35 8.37
CA ILE A 126 -1.56 10.12 7.31
C ILE A 126 -2.25 10.48 6.00
N ARG A 127 -1.83 11.58 5.39
CA ARG A 127 -2.31 12.00 4.07
C ARG A 127 -1.35 11.52 3.00
N ILE A 128 -1.91 10.91 1.97
CA ILE A 128 -1.20 10.39 0.81
C ILE A 128 -1.87 10.97 -0.42
N GLU A 129 -1.06 11.57 -1.29
CA GLU A 129 -1.45 12.10 -2.57
C GLU A 129 -0.31 11.91 -3.56
N LYS A 130 -0.63 11.95 -4.86
CA LYS A 130 0.37 11.81 -5.91
C LYS A 130 1.40 12.93 -5.82
N ALA A 131 2.68 12.55 -5.86
CA ALA A 131 3.78 13.51 -5.91
C ALA A 131 3.70 14.35 -7.19
N LYS A 132 4.10 15.63 -7.10
CA LYS A 132 4.18 16.51 -8.28
C LYS A 132 5.26 16.04 -9.26
N GLU A 133 6.36 15.55 -8.71
CA GLU A 133 7.49 15.03 -9.49
C GLU A 133 7.24 13.58 -9.90
N LYS A 134 7.50 13.28 -11.17
CA LYS A 134 7.44 11.91 -11.69
C LYS A 134 8.83 11.32 -11.75
N LEU A 135 8.96 10.04 -11.38
CA LEU A 135 10.18 9.29 -11.61
C LEU A 135 10.39 9.12 -13.12
N GLN A 136 11.58 9.49 -13.60
CA GLN A 136 12.00 9.22 -14.97
C GLN A 136 12.78 7.91 -15.01
N LEU A 137 12.23 6.92 -15.72
CA LEU A 137 12.88 5.63 -15.96
C LEU A 137 13.39 5.55 -17.39
N VAL A 138 14.59 5.01 -17.56
CA VAL A 138 15.13 4.64 -18.88
C VAL A 138 14.83 3.17 -19.11
N GLU A 139 14.01 2.89 -20.13
CA GLU A 139 13.69 1.54 -20.54
C GLU A 139 14.53 1.14 -21.76
N THR A 140 15.31 0.06 -21.63
CA THR A 140 16.18 -0.46 -22.70
C THR A 140 15.44 -1.30 -23.75
N GLN A 141 14.12 -1.47 -23.60
CA GLN A 141 13.23 -2.30 -24.43
C GLN A 141 13.65 -3.78 -24.58
N THR A 142 14.56 -4.25 -23.72
CA THR A 142 15.08 -5.62 -23.77
C THR A 142 14.11 -6.63 -23.17
N ARG A 143 13.23 -6.19 -22.26
CA ARG A 143 12.22 -7.01 -21.58
C ARG A 143 10.99 -6.15 -21.33
N THR A 144 9.81 -6.71 -21.56
CA THR A 144 8.55 -6.07 -21.20
C THR A 144 8.22 -6.31 -19.73
N PHE A 145 7.30 -5.53 -19.16
CA PHE A 145 6.72 -5.79 -17.84
C PHE A 145 6.22 -7.24 -17.70
N TYR A 146 5.57 -7.77 -18.75
CA TYR A 146 5.02 -9.12 -18.76
C TYR A 146 6.11 -10.21 -18.75
N ASP A 147 7.26 -9.97 -19.37
CA ASP A 147 8.40 -10.88 -19.30
C ASP A 147 8.93 -10.94 -17.87
N VAL A 148 9.06 -9.77 -17.22
CA VAL A 148 9.55 -9.65 -15.84
C VAL A 148 8.63 -10.37 -14.86
N ILE A 149 7.31 -10.16 -14.90
CA ILE A 149 6.40 -10.84 -13.95
C ILE A 149 6.33 -12.34 -14.21
N ARG A 150 6.42 -12.78 -15.48
CA ARG A 150 6.40 -14.21 -15.83
C ARG A 150 7.61 -14.94 -15.28
N GLU A 151 8.79 -14.34 -15.42
CA GLU A 151 10.04 -14.86 -14.87
C GLU A 151 10.04 -14.83 -13.34
N LYS A 152 9.73 -13.68 -12.74
CA LYS A 152 9.81 -13.50 -11.27
C LYS A 152 8.76 -14.28 -10.49
N LEU A 153 7.56 -14.44 -11.03
CA LEU A 153 6.47 -15.15 -10.36
C LEU A 153 6.34 -16.60 -10.84
N ASN A 154 7.19 -17.05 -11.77
CA ASN A 154 7.04 -18.31 -12.50
C ASN A 154 5.58 -18.47 -13.02
N TRP A 155 5.03 -17.41 -13.59
CA TRP A 155 3.62 -17.31 -13.95
C TRP A 155 3.33 -18.18 -15.17
N ARG A 156 2.71 -19.35 -14.95
CA ARG A 156 2.36 -20.32 -15.99
C ARG A 156 0.85 -20.47 -16.09
N GLY A 157 0.34 -20.53 -17.32
CA GLY A 157 -1.09 -20.76 -17.59
C GLY A 157 -1.45 -22.23 -17.81
N GLN A 158 -0.45 -23.09 -18.06
CA GLN A 158 -0.61 -24.54 -18.21
C GLN A 158 0.28 -25.27 -17.20
N PRO A 159 -0.18 -26.41 -16.65
CA PRO A 159 0.68 -27.29 -15.86
C PRO A 159 1.90 -27.71 -16.69
N ALA A 160 3.06 -27.82 -16.04
CA ALA A 160 4.21 -28.45 -16.67
C ALA A 160 3.91 -29.96 -16.76
N TYR A 161 3.44 -30.42 -17.92
CA TYR A 161 3.42 -31.84 -18.21
C TYR A 161 4.87 -32.28 -18.39
N ASN A 162 5.38 -33.09 -17.45
CA ASN A 162 6.64 -33.78 -17.67
C ASN A 162 6.45 -34.70 -18.87
N VAL A 163 7.08 -34.33 -19.99
CA VAL A 163 7.25 -35.26 -21.10
C VAL A 163 8.38 -36.19 -20.66
N ASN A 164 8.02 -37.44 -20.38
CA ASN A 164 8.99 -38.52 -20.10
C ASN A 164 9.93 -38.72 -21.29
#